data_AF-A0A7R9PJ09-F1
#
_entry.id   AF-A0A7R9PJ09-F1
#
_cell.length_a   1.000
_cell.length_b   1.000
_cell.length_c   1.000
_cell.angle_alpha   90.00
_cell.angle_beta   90.00
_cell.angle_gamma   90.00
#
_symmetry.space_group_name_H-M   'P 1'
#
loop_
_entity.id
_entity.type
_entity.pdbx_description
1 polymer ?
#
loop_
_entity_poly.entity_id
_entity_poly.type
_entity_poly.pdbx_seq_one_letter_code
_entity_poly.pdbx_strand_id
1 'polypeptide(L)'
;ENQFRNLVIWLEDQKIRHYKIEDRQPLRDIKSADWPKAFKRYRNDLACPVQVDKYKNQTSDRVKKIELNTPKVISANPLDNLDFDSADFKKGVNALAQLLNVTAHPDHLITLKAVSKVVQRRLSAEALENPDSVIVKGQPFPFQEADLGFDTGDYVLNQAAKILRLLYIHDLRDLQTKINECIVAVQSVTANPKTDTKLGKVGY
;
A
#
# COMPACT_ATOMS: atom_id res chain seq x y z
N GLU A 1 -28.99 15.36 -6.50
CA GLU A 1 -29.96 14.61 -5.67
C GLU A 1 -29.94 13.10 -5.92
N ASN A 2 -30.06 12.64 -7.17
CA ASN A 2 -30.05 11.20 -7.51
C ASN A 2 -28.77 10.45 -7.08
N GLN A 3 -27.60 11.09 -7.16
CA GLN A 3 -26.33 10.50 -6.72
C GLN A 3 -26.31 10.20 -5.22
N PHE A 4 -26.93 11.06 -4.40
CA PHE A 4 -27.03 10.85 -2.96
C PHE A 4 -27.95 9.66 -2.63
N ARG A 5 -29.09 9.56 -3.32
CA ARG A 5 -30.04 8.44 -3.16
C ARG A 5 -29.38 7.10 -3.54
N ASN A 6 -28.59 7.08 -4.62
CA ASN A 6 -27.83 5.89 -5.03
C ASN A 6 -26.76 5.49 -4.02
N LEU A 7 -26.06 6.46 -3.43
CA LEU A 7 -25.04 6.19 -2.42
C LEU A 7 -25.65 5.54 -1.17
N VAL A 8 -26.81 6.02 -0.73
CA VAL A 8 -27.53 5.45 0.42
C VAL A 8 -27.92 3.99 0.17
N ILE A 9 -28.43 3.67 -1.02
CA ILE A 9 -28.77 2.28 -1.39
C ILE A 9 -27.52 1.42 -1.43
N TRP A 10 -26.43 1.92 -2.01
CA TRP A 10 -25.16 1.18 -2.07
C TRP A 10 -24.62 0.89 -0.67
N LEU A 11 -24.67 1.87 0.24
CA LEU A 11 -24.27 1.68 1.62
C LEU A 11 -25.13 0.62 2.32
N GLU A 12 -26.44 0.64 2.12
CA GLU A 12 -27.33 -0.36 2.70
C GLU A 12 -27.11 -1.76 2.11
N ASP A 13 -26.88 -1.87 0.80
CA ASP A 13 -26.73 -3.16 0.13
C ASP A 13 -25.36 -3.82 0.42
N GLN A 14 -24.32 -3.00 0.61
CA GLN A 14 -22.94 -3.48 0.68
C GLN A 14 -22.28 -3.36 2.05
N LYS A 15 -22.69 -2.40 2.90
CA LYS A 15 -21.98 -2.09 4.15
C LYS A 15 -22.84 -2.20 5.39
N ILE A 16 -24.02 -1.59 5.40
CA ILE A 16 -24.88 -1.49 6.59
C ILE A 16 -25.78 -2.75 6.71
N ARG A 17 -26.44 -3.17 5.62
CA ARG A 17 -27.28 -4.39 5.52
C ARG A 17 -28.26 -4.59 6.68
N HIS A 18 -28.83 -3.50 7.18
CA HIS A 18 -29.72 -3.54 8.33
C HIS A 18 -31.11 -4.09 7.98
N TYR A 19 -31.64 -3.74 6.81
CA TYR A 19 -32.93 -4.21 6.32
C TYR A 19 -32.82 -5.51 5.52
N LYS A 20 -33.86 -6.33 5.63
CA LYS A 20 -34.06 -7.50 4.76
C LYS A 20 -34.39 -7.05 3.34
N ILE A 21 -34.22 -7.95 2.37
CA ILE A 21 -34.29 -7.61 0.94
C ILE A 21 -35.66 -7.05 0.51
N GLU A 22 -36.72 -7.42 1.25
CA GLU A 22 -38.10 -6.97 1.05
C GLU A 22 -38.30 -5.51 1.50
N ASP A 23 -37.75 -5.14 2.65
CA ASP A 23 -37.84 -3.79 3.24
C ASP A 23 -36.95 -2.76 2.52
N ARG A 24 -36.10 -3.20 1.59
CA ARG A 24 -35.24 -2.34 0.76
C ARG A 24 -35.95 -1.75 -0.44
N GLN A 25 -37.13 -2.27 -0.83
CA GLN A 25 -37.89 -1.79 -2.00
C GLN A 25 -38.20 -0.28 -1.97
N PRO A 26 -38.64 0.31 -0.84
CA PRO A 26 -38.92 1.76 -0.76
C PRO A 26 -37.67 2.63 -0.84
N LEU A 27 -36.50 2.10 -0.44
CA LEU A 27 -35.23 2.80 -0.56
C LEU A 27 -34.62 2.65 -1.95
N ARG A 28 -34.91 1.55 -2.67
CA ARG A 28 -34.48 1.31 -4.06
C ARG A 28 -35.24 2.15 -5.09
N ASP A 29 -36.45 2.61 -4.77
CA ASP A 29 -37.20 3.50 -5.64
C ASP A 29 -36.69 4.95 -5.55
N ILE A 30 -35.59 5.21 -6.25
CA ILE A 30 -34.84 6.48 -6.26
C ILE A 30 -35.69 7.65 -6.78
N LYS A 31 -36.72 7.37 -7.60
CA LYS A 31 -37.56 8.39 -8.27
C LYS A 31 -38.88 8.66 -7.53
N SER A 32 -39.27 7.83 -6.56
CA SER A 32 -40.50 8.05 -5.81
C SER A 32 -40.45 9.34 -4.98
N ALA A 33 -41.59 10.04 -4.93
CA ALA A 33 -41.81 11.20 -4.08
C ALA A 33 -41.84 10.84 -2.58
N ASP A 34 -42.03 9.56 -2.24
CA ASP A 34 -42.05 9.07 -0.86
C ASP A 34 -40.68 8.60 -0.34
N TRP A 35 -39.65 8.61 -1.20
CA TRP A 35 -38.26 8.28 -0.82
C TRP A 35 -37.74 9.06 0.41
N PRO A 36 -38.00 10.38 0.56
CA PRO A 36 -37.57 11.13 1.73
C PRO A 36 -38.22 10.63 3.04
N LYS A 37 -39.46 10.13 2.98
CA LYS A 37 -40.16 9.55 4.14
C LYS A 37 -39.56 8.19 4.50
N ALA A 38 -39.28 7.36 3.49
CA ALA A 38 -38.60 6.06 3.67
C ALA A 38 -37.19 6.24 4.26
N PHE A 39 -36.41 7.20 3.75
CA PHE A 39 -35.09 7.51 4.27
C PHE A 39 -35.12 8.04 5.72
N LYS A 40 -36.14 8.81 6.09
CA LYS A 40 -36.32 9.29 7.47
C LYS A 40 -36.63 8.14 8.44
N ARG A 41 -37.44 7.16 8.03
CA ARG A 41 -37.69 5.94 8.82
C ARG A 41 -36.42 5.10 8.95
N TYR A 42 -35.74 4.82 7.85
CA TYR A 42 -34.45 4.12 7.82
C TYR A 42 -33.41 4.72 8.76
N ARG A 43 -33.30 6.05 8.78
CA ARG A 43 -32.37 6.75 9.66
C ARG A 43 -32.70 6.60 11.15
N ASN A 44 -34.00 6.59 11.49
CA ASN A 44 -34.46 6.37 12.86
C ASN A 44 -34.16 4.93 13.30
N ASP A 45 -34.40 3.96 12.42
CA ASP A 45 -34.15 2.54 12.70
C ASP A 45 -32.66 2.24 12.85
N LEU A 46 -31.80 2.92 12.09
CA LEU A 46 -30.34 2.89 12.25
C LEU A 46 -29.82 3.58 13.52
N ALA A 47 -30.71 4.18 14.33
CA ALA A 47 -30.36 4.98 15.50
C ALA A 47 -29.25 6.02 15.22
N CYS A 48 -29.22 6.59 14.01
CA CYS A 48 -28.10 7.41 13.56
C CYS A 48 -28.07 8.74 14.36
N PRO A 49 -27.02 9.00 15.18
CA PRO A 49 -26.99 10.13 16.11
C PRO A 49 -26.68 11.48 15.43
N VAL A 50 -26.47 11.50 14.11
CA VAL A 50 -25.90 12.67 13.42
C VAL A 50 -27.00 13.65 13.03
N GLN A 51 -26.99 14.87 13.59
CA GLN A 51 -27.89 15.97 13.21
C GLN A 51 -27.57 16.50 11.80
N VAL A 52 -28.40 16.15 10.82
CA VAL A 52 -28.24 16.54 9.41
C VAL A 52 -28.28 18.06 9.21
N ASP A 53 -28.96 18.81 10.08
CA ASP A 53 -29.03 20.27 10.00
C ASP A 53 -27.67 20.96 10.21
N LYS A 54 -26.73 20.32 10.92
CA LYS A 54 -25.37 20.84 11.11
C LYS A 54 -24.50 20.74 9.85
N TYR A 55 -24.86 19.84 8.92
CA TYR A 55 -24.04 19.51 7.74
C TYR A 55 -24.76 19.75 6.40
N LYS A 56 -26.05 20.11 6.41
CA LYS A 56 -26.82 20.50 5.19
C LYS A 56 -26.10 21.52 4.32
N ASN A 57 -25.29 22.38 4.94
CA ASN A 57 -24.68 23.52 4.28
C ASN A 57 -23.25 23.22 3.78
N GLN A 58 -22.78 21.98 3.91
CA GLN A 58 -21.45 21.55 3.46
C GLN A 58 -21.56 20.87 2.09
N THR A 59 -21.72 21.68 1.05
CA THR A 59 -21.75 21.24 -0.35
C THR A 59 -20.32 21.20 -0.93
N SER A 60 -20.07 20.33 -1.92
CA SER A 60 -18.77 20.26 -2.63
C SER A 60 -18.29 21.64 -3.11
N ASP A 61 -19.19 22.51 -3.55
CA ASP A 61 -18.86 23.87 -4.00
C ASP A 61 -18.37 24.78 -2.87
N ARG A 62 -18.81 24.56 -1.63
CA ARG A 62 -18.30 25.26 -0.44
C ARG A 62 -16.96 24.72 0.00
N VAL A 63 -16.71 23.42 -0.11
CA VAL A 63 -15.40 22.82 0.17
C VAL A 63 -14.35 23.38 -0.80
N LYS A 64 -14.66 23.45 -2.10
CA LYS A 64 -13.79 24.09 -3.11
C LYS A 64 -13.52 25.56 -2.82
N LYS A 65 -14.53 26.32 -2.38
CA LYS A 65 -14.35 27.74 -1.97
C LYS A 65 -13.54 27.89 -0.68
N ILE A 66 -13.60 26.94 0.24
CA ILE A 66 -12.79 26.92 1.46
C ILE A 66 -11.34 26.53 1.14
N GLU A 67 -11.08 25.57 0.25
CA GLU A 67 -9.73 25.23 -0.22
C GLU A 67 -9.00 26.40 -0.87
N LEU A 68 -9.73 27.29 -1.56
CA LEU A 68 -9.16 28.51 -2.16
C LEU A 68 -8.80 29.59 -1.13
N ASN A 69 -9.50 29.63 0.01
CA ASN A 69 -9.35 30.68 1.04
C ASN A 69 -8.69 30.20 2.33
N THR A 70 -8.30 28.93 2.43
CA THR A 70 -7.58 28.41 3.59
C THR A 70 -6.09 28.64 3.38
N PRO A 71 -5.38 29.32 4.29
CA PRO A 71 -3.93 29.38 4.21
C PRO A 71 -3.39 27.95 4.32
N LYS A 72 -2.83 27.44 3.21
CA LYS A 72 -2.06 26.19 3.23
C LYS A 72 -0.90 26.43 4.21
N VAL A 73 -0.92 25.75 5.34
CA VAL A 73 0.26 25.61 6.18
C VAL A 73 1.27 24.87 5.33
N ILE A 74 2.18 25.62 4.70
CA ILE A 74 3.30 25.07 3.96
C ILE A 74 4.14 24.41 5.06
N SER A 75 4.07 23.09 5.16
CA SER A 75 5.07 22.35 5.92
C SER A 75 6.42 22.85 5.40
N ALA A 76 7.34 23.23 6.29
CA ALA A 76 8.71 23.58 5.92
C ALA A 76 9.48 22.33 5.46
N ASN A 77 8.86 21.50 4.62
CA ASN A 77 9.48 20.37 3.97
C ASN A 77 10.40 20.96 2.90
N PRO A 78 11.73 20.73 2.99
CA PRO A 78 12.68 21.22 2.01
C PRO A 78 12.44 20.66 0.61
N LEU A 79 11.58 19.64 0.48
CA LEU A 79 11.17 18.99 -0.76
C LEU A 79 10.04 19.73 -1.51
N ASP A 80 9.31 20.64 -0.86
CA ASP A 80 8.14 21.30 -1.47
C ASP A 80 8.55 22.38 -2.50
N ASN A 81 9.79 22.88 -2.45
CA ASN A 81 10.35 23.84 -3.41
C ASN A 81 11.27 23.20 -4.46
N LEU A 82 11.37 21.86 -4.49
CA LEU A 82 12.21 21.17 -5.46
C LEU A 82 11.49 21.08 -6.81
N ASP A 83 12.10 21.71 -7.82
CA ASP A 83 11.71 21.51 -9.21
C ASP A 83 12.26 20.18 -9.72
N PHE A 84 11.40 19.16 -9.69
CA PHE A 84 11.70 17.82 -10.19
C PHE A 84 11.95 17.79 -11.69
N ASP A 85 11.49 18.79 -12.45
CA ASP A 85 11.68 18.88 -13.89
C ASP A 85 12.94 19.65 -14.31
N SER A 86 13.63 20.27 -13.34
CA SER A 86 14.85 21.02 -13.58
C SER A 86 15.95 20.18 -14.24
N ALA A 87 16.73 20.82 -15.10
CA ALA A 87 17.86 20.17 -15.77
C ALA A 87 18.91 19.66 -14.76
N ASP A 88 19.08 20.36 -13.64
CA ASP A 88 20.04 19.98 -12.60
C ASP A 88 19.56 18.76 -11.80
N PHE A 89 18.26 18.66 -11.52
CA PHE A 89 17.69 17.44 -10.91
C PHE A 89 17.88 16.23 -11.82
N LYS A 90 17.59 16.37 -13.12
CA LYS A 90 17.80 15.31 -14.12
C LYS A 90 19.27 14.88 -14.23
N LYS A 91 20.21 15.83 -14.21
CA LYS A 91 21.66 15.54 -14.15
C LYS A 91 22.03 14.81 -12.87
N GLY A 92 21.51 15.23 -11.72
CA GLY A 92 21.77 14.59 -10.43
C GLY A 92 21.27 13.14 -10.38
N VAL A 93 20.05 12.88 -10.88
CA VAL A 93 19.50 11.53 -10.99
C VAL A 93 20.35 10.66 -11.91
N ASN A 94 20.79 11.19 -13.06
CA ASN A 94 21.65 10.46 -13.99
C ASN A 94 23.04 10.17 -13.39
N ALA A 95 23.62 11.11 -12.65
CA ALA A 95 24.90 10.89 -11.96
C ALA A 95 24.78 9.79 -10.90
N LEU A 96 23.68 9.78 -10.13
CA LEU A 96 23.39 8.69 -9.18
C LEU A 96 23.18 7.34 -9.90
N ALA A 97 22.48 7.34 -11.03
CA ALA A 97 22.28 6.15 -11.84
C ALA A 97 23.61 5.58 -12.37
N GLN A 98 24.52 6.45 -12.85
CA GLN A 98 25.86 6.05 -13.26
C GLN A 98 26.67 5.47 -12.10
N LEU A 99 26.63 6.13 -10.93
CA LEU A 99 27.37 5.67 -9.75
C LEU A 99 26.89 4.31 -9.24
N LEU A 100 25.59 4.02 -9.37
CA LEU A 100 24.97 2.76 -8.96
C LEU A 100 24.85 1.75 -10.11
N ASN A 101 25.41 2.04 -11.29
CA ASN A 101 25.35 1.21 -12.49
C ASN A 101 23.91 0.80 -12.89
N VAL A 102 22.95 1.72 -12.76
CA VAL A 102 21.55 1.55 -13.15
C VAL A 102 21.34 2.11 -14.55
N THR A 103 20.64 1.38 -15.41
CA THR A 103 20.30 1.84 -16.76
C THR A 103 19.37 3.05 -16.69
N ALA A 104 19.80 4.18 -17.28
CA ALA A 104 18.98 5.38 -17.35
C ALA A 104 17.75 5.16 -18.26
N HIS A 105 16.58 5.59 -17.78
CA HIS A 105 15.32 5.57 -18.51
C HIS A 105 14.99 6.99 -19.02
N PRO A 106 14.27 7.15 -20.15
CA PRO A 106 13.82 8.48 -20.63
C PRO A 106 13.07 9.30 -19.57
N ASP A 107 12.40 8.61 -18.65
CA ASP A 107 11.80 9.21 -17.45
C ASP A 107 12.77 9.16 -16.27
N HIS A 108 13.19 10.35 -15.82
CA HIS A 108 14.09 10.56 -14.69
C HIS A 108 13.45 10.14 -13.35
N LEU A 109 12.13 10.19 -13.17
CA LEU A 109 11.47 9.74 -11.95
C LEU A 109 11.51 8.22 -11.82
N ILE A 110 11.39 7.51 -12.95
CA ILE A 110 11.56 6.06 -13.00
C ILE A 110 13.01 5.69 -12.67
N THR A 111 13.97 6.43 -13.21
CA THR A 111 15.39 6.26 -12.90
C THR A 111 15.67 6.50 -11.42
N LEU A 112 15.11 7.55 -10.83
CA LEU A 112 15.24 7.85 -9.39
C LEU A 112 14.59 6.76 -8.53
N LYS A 113 13.43 6.23 -8.93
CA LYS A 113 12.78 5.12 -8.23
C LYS A 113 13.63 3.85 -8.27
N ALA A 114 14.27 3.57 -9.41
CA ALA A 114 15.20 2.46 -9.56
C ALA A 114 16.42 2.65 -8.65
N VAL A 115 17.04 3.84 -8.70
CA VAL A 115 18.14 4.25 -7.81
C VAL A 115 17.75 4.09 -6.33
N SER A 116 16.59 4.60 -5.93
CA SER A 116 16.09 4.50 -4.56
C SER A 116 15.90 3.05 -4.12
N LYS A 117 15.32 2.19 -4.98
CA LYS A 117 15.20 0.75 -4.69
C LYS A 117 16.56 0.08 -4.56
N VAL A 118 17.54 0.46 -5.37
CA VAL A 118 18.90 -0.09 -5.29
C VAL A 118 19.54 0.34 -3.98
N VAL A 119 19.45 1.62 -3.60
CA VAL A 119 19.97 2.14 -2.33
C VAL A 119 19.30 1.43 -1.14
N GLN A 120 17.97 1.32 -1.12
CA GLN A 120 17.25 0.59 -0.06
C GLN A 120 17.62 -0.89 0.02
N ARG A 121 17.93 -1.52 -1.12
CA ARG A 121 18.30 -2.95 -1.16
C ARG A 121 19.79 -3.22 -1.01
N ARG A 122 20.67 -2.22 -1.05
CA ARG A 122 22.14 -2.42 -1.04
C ARG A 122 22.86 -1.61 0.03
N LEU A 123 22.24 -0.54 0.51
CA LEU A 123 22.79 0.46 1.43
C LEU A 123 21.86 0.71 2.63
N SER A 124 20.92 -0.20 2.94
CA SER A 124 20.17 -0.14 4.20
C SER A 124 21.12 -0.41 5.37
N ALA A 125 20.72 -0.01 6.59
CA ALA A 125 21.52 -0.24 7.79
C ALA A 125 21.86 -1.73 7.96
N GLU A 126 20.92 -2.60 7.63
CA GLU A 126 21.06 -4.05 7.67
C GLU A 126 22.02 -4.58 6.58
N ALA A 127 22.03 -3.96 5.40
CA ALA A 127 22.94 -4.30 4.30
C ALA A 127 24.38 -3.80 4.53
N LEU A 128 24.55 -2.73 5.31
CA LEU A 128 25.85 -2.21 5.72
C LEU A 128 26.46 -3.04 6.87
N GLU A 129 25.63 -3.51 7.80
CA GLU A 129 26.06 -4.41 8.88
C GLU A 129 26.35 -5.83 8.38
N ASN A 130 25.58 -6.34 7.40
CA ASN A 130 25.79 -7.66 6.81
C ASN A 130 25.79 -7.61 5.26
N PRO A 131 26.89 -7.16 4.63
CA PRO A 131 26.97 -7.05 3.17
C PRO A 131 26.75 -8.37 2.43
N ASP A 132 27.16 -9.50 3.05
CA ASP A 132 27.12 -10.83 2.44
C ASP A 132 25.72 -11.47 2.46
N SER A 133 24.78 -10.99 3.29
CA SER A 133 23.39 -11.51 3.32
C SER A 133 22.49 -10.85 2.27
N VAL A 134 22.85 -9.64 1.83
CA VAL A 134 22.03 -8.81 0.93
C VAL A 134 22.60 -8.74 -0.49
N ILE A 135 23.92 -8.81 -0.63
CA ILE A 135 24.60 -8.94 -1.92
C ILE A 135 24.87 -10.43 -2.13
N VAL A 136 24.06 -11.08 -2.97
CA VAL A 136 24.26 -12.48 -3.36
C VAL A 136 25.63 -12.61 -4.06
N LYS A 137 26.68 -12.91 -3.28
CA LYS A 137 27.98 -13.36 -3.78
C LYS A 137 27.87 -14.86 -4.06
N GLY A 138 27.27 -15.20 -5.19
CA GLY A 138 27.15 -16.56 -5.67
C GLY A 138 27.37 -16.63 -7.17
N GLN A 139 27.71 -17.82 -7.69
CA GLN A 139 27.67 -18.06 -9.13
C GLN A 139 26.25 -17.74 -9.64
N PRO A 140 26.10 -16.97 -10.73
CA PRO A 140 24.80 -16.69 -11.32
C PRO A 140 24.06 -18.02 -11.54
N PHE A 141 22.84 -18.13 -11.00
CA PHE A 141 22.05 -19.34 -11.21
C PHE A 141 21.77 -19.50 -12.71
N PRO A 142 22.10 -20.64 -13.34
CA PRO A 142 21.89 -20.86 -14.77
C PRO A 142 20.39 -21.01 -15.04
N PHE A 143 19.68 -19.88 -15.16
CA PHE A 143 18.24 -19.86 -15.33
C PHE A 143 17.77 -20.57 -16.61
N GLN A 144 18.64 -20.67 -17.61
CA GLN A 144 18.37 -21.38 -18.87
C GLN A 144 18.28 -22.90 -18.66
N GLU A 145 19.07 -23.43 -17.73
CA GLU A 145 19.11 -24.85 -17.36
C GLU A 145 18.08 -25.21 -16.28
N ALA A 146 17.43 -24.20 -15.70
CA ALA A 146 16.40 -24.39 -14.70
C ALA A 146 15.26 -25.26 -15.25
N ASP A 147 14.91 -26.31 -14.52
CA ASP A 147 13.80 -27.17 -14.90
C ASP A 147 12.47 -26.42 -14.71
N LEU A 148 11.70 -26.31 -15.81
CA LEU A 148 10.40 -25.66 -15.80
C LEU A 148 9.33 -26.59 -15.21
N GLY A 149 9.54 -27.91 -15.22
CA GLY A 149 8.59 -28.91 -14.72
C GLY A 149 7.32 -29.08 -15.55
N PHE A 150 7.15 -28.28 -16.60
CA PHE A 150 6.10 -28.37 -17.61
C PHE A 150 6.63 -27.82 -18.94
N ASP A 151 6.06 -28.27 -20.05
CA ASP A 151 6.42 -27.80 -21.39
C ASP A 151 5.24 -27.06 -22.02
N THR A 152 5.47 -25.84 -22.49
CA THR A 152 4.46 -25.04 -23.21
C THR A 152 4.52 -25.24 -24.73
N GLY A 153 5.48 -26.02 -25.24
CA GLY A 153 5.65 -26.32 -26.66
C GLY A 153 6.39 -25.23 -27.46
N ASP A 154 6.62 -24.05 -26.87
CA ASP A 154 7.41 -22.96 -27.46
C ASP A 154 8.63 -22.64 -26.59
N TYR A 155 9.80 -22.55 -27.22
CA TYR A 155 11.07 -22.25 -26.56
C TYR A 155 11.05 -20.86 -25.90
N VAL A 156 10.44 -19.86 -26.53
CA VAL A 156 10.39 -18.49 -25.97
C VAL A 156 9.50 -18.46 -24.74
N LEU A 157 8.34 -19.11 -24.84
CA LEU A 157 7.36 -19.16 -23.77
C LEU A 157 7.90 -19.97 -22.57
N ASN A 158 8.63 -21.06 -22.82
CA ASN A 158 9.33 -21.80 -21.77
C ASN A 158 10.40 -20.94 -21.08
N GLN A 159 11.18 -20.15 -21.80
CA GLN A 159 12.17 -19.24 -21.17
C GLN A 159 11.50 -18.15 -20.33
N ALA A 160 10.42 -17.54 -20.84
CA ALA A 160 9.65 -16.56 -20.07
C ALA A 160 9.04 -17.18 -18.81
N ALA A 161 8.50 -18.40 -18.91
CA ALA A 161 7.94 -19.13 -17.78
C ALA A 161 9.01 -19.51 -16.74
N LYS A 162 10.24 -19.86 -17.16
CA LYS A 162 11.38 -20.09 -16.25
C LYS A 162 11.71 -18.83 -15.44
N ILE A 163 11.77 -17.68 -16.11
CA ILE A 163 12.03 -16.39 -15.46
C ILE A 163 10.91 -16.05 -14.46
N LEU A 164 9.64 -16.22 -14.85
CA LEU A 164 8.50 -16.00 -13.96
C LEU A 164 8.53 -16.91 -12.74
N ARG A 165 8.89 -18.19 -12.91
CA ARG A 165 9.03 -19.13 -11.79
C ARG A 165 10.16 -18.71 -10.84
N LEU A 166 11.28 -18.23 -11.37
CA LEU A 166 12.39 -17.72 -10.55
C LEU A 166 12.00 -16.46 -9.77
N LEU A 167 11.29 -15.53 -10.41
CA LEU A 167 10.74 -14.34 -9.73
C LEU A 167 9.75 -14.75 -8.63
N TYR A 168 8.89 -15.73 -8.90
CA TYR A 168 7.94 -16.23 -7.90
C TYR A 168 8.65 -16.90 -6.70
N ILE A 169 9.70 -17.69 -6.94
CA ILE A 169 10.53 -18.27 -5.85
C ILE A 169 11.19 -17.17 -5.02
N HIS A 170 11.68 -16.10 -5.68
CA HIS A 170 12.22 -14.95 -4.99
C HIS A 170 11.17 -14.28 -4.09
N ASP A 171 9.97 -14.03 -4.61
CA ASP A 171 8.88 -13.42 -3.83
C ASP A 171 8.46 -14.28 -2.63
N LEU A 172 8.45 -15.61 -2.78
CA LEU A 172 8.18 -16.53 -1.66
C LEU A 172 9.28 -16.47 -0.58
N ARG A 173 10.55 -16.34 -0.96
CA ARG A 173 11.64 -16.15 0.01
C ARG A 173 11.52 -14.83 0.74
N ASP A 174 11.22 -13.75 0.04
CA ASP A 174 10.98 -12.44 0.66
C ASP A 174 9.80 -12.50 1.64
N LEU A 175 8.72 -13.21 1.28
CA LEU A 175 7.59 -13.43 2.18
C LEU A 175 8.00 -14.22 3.43
N GLN A 176 8.78 -15.29 3.26
CA GLN A 176 9.30 -16.07 4.37
C GLN A 176 10.16 -15.21 5.32
N THR A 177 11.03 -14.36 4.78
CA THR A 177 11.84 -13.42 5.58
C THR A 177 10.95 -12.48 6.38
N LYS A 178 9.95 -11.87 5.75
CA LYS A 178 8.98 -10.98 6.44
C LYS A 178 8.18 -11.70 7.52
N ILE A 179 7.82 -12.97 7.30
CA ILE A 179 7.15 -13.78 8.32
C ILE A 179 8.09 -13.98 9.51
N ASN A 180 9.36 -14.31 9.28
CA ASN A 180 10.34 -14.47 10.36
C ASN A 180 10.56 -13.16 11.13
N GLU A 181 10.71 -12.03 10.43
CA GLU A 181 10.82 -10.70 11.04
C GLU A 181 9.60 -10.37 11.91
N CYS A 182 8.40 -10.64 11.41
CA CYS A 182 7.15 -10.46 12.14
C CYS A 182 7.11 -11.34 13.39
N ILE A 183 7.51 -12.62 13.29
CA ILE A 183 7.57 -13.53 14.44
C ILE A 183 8.52 -12.98 15.50
N VAL A 184 9.71 -12.51 15.11
CA VAL A 184 10.69 -11.93 16.04
C VAL A 184 10.15 -10.65 16.68
N ALA A 185 9.49 -9.78 15.91
CA ALA A 185 8.87 -8.57 16.43
C ALA A 185 7.74 -8.89 17.43
N VAL A 186 6.88 -9.86 17.12
CA VAL A 186 5.83 -10.33 18.05
C VAL A 186 6.47 -10.92 19.30
N GLN A 187 7.48 -11.77 19.15
CA GLN A 187 8.23 -12.33 20.28
C GLN A 187 8.85 -11.22 21.13
N SER A 188 9.42 -10.17 20.54
CA SER A 188 9.95 -9.03 21.29
C SER A 188 8.89 -8.31 22.12
N VAL A 189 7.63 -8.27 21.65
CA VAL A 189 6.53 -7.61 22.35
C VAL A 189 5.87 -8.54 23.38
N THR A 190 5.79 -9.84 23.08
CA THR A 190 5.11 -10.85 23.93
C THR A 190 6.05 -11.55 24.91
N ALA A 191 7.36 -11.52 24.67
CA ALA A 191 8.34 -12.05 25.62
C ALA A 191 8.34 -11.14 26.84
N ASN A 192 7.90 -11.68 27.98
CA ASN A 192 8.11 -11.07 29.28
C ASN A 192 9.60 -11.25 29.63
N PRO A 193 10.44 -10.20 29.61
CA PRO A 193 11.89 -10.32 29.78
C PRO A 193 12.31 -10.57 31.24
N LYS A 194 11.40 -11.05 32.09
CA LYS A 194 11.73 -11.54 33.41
C LYS A 194 12.31 -12.94 33.28
N THR A 195 13.61 -13.00 32.97
CA THR A 195 14.44 -14.10 33.44
C THR A 195 14.22 -14.23 34.94
N ASP A 196 13.65 -15.36 35.36
CA ASP A 196 13.47 -15.68 36.77
C ASP A 196 14.84 -15.89 37.40
N THR A 197 15.39 -14.81 37.96
CA THR A 197 16.68 -14.80 38.67
C THR A 197 16.66 -15.70 39.92
N LYS A 198 15.52 -16.31 40.28
CA LYS A 198 15.44 -17.33 41.34
C LYS A 198 15.91 -18.73 40.89
N LEU A 199 15.97 -19.01 39.59
CA LEU A 199 16.47 -20.29 39.06
C LEU A 199 18.02 -20.35 38.98
N GLY A 200 18.72 -19.26 39.32
CA GLY A 200 20.18 -19.17 39.37
C GLY A 200 20.80 -19.57 40.72
N LYS A 201 20.34 -20.65 41.37
CA LYS A 201 21.11 -21.32 42.42
C LYS A 201 21.63 -22.66 41.89
N VAL A 202 22.74 -22.58 41.17
CA VAL A 202 23.57 -23.75 40.85
C VAL A 202 24.51 -24.03 42.03
N GLY A 203 24.34 -25.19 42.66
CA GLY A 203 25.34 -25.96 43.43
C GLY A 203 26.01 -25.31 44.65
N TYR A 204 25.87 -25.94 45.82
CA TYR A 204 26.99 -26.11 46.76
C TYR A 204 27.58 -27.50 46.54
#